data_AF-A0A2S7DU86-F1
#
_entry.id   AF-A0A2S7DU86-F1
#
_cell.length_a   1.000
_cell.length_b   1.000
_cell.length_c   1.000
_cell.angle_alpha   90.00
_cell.angle_beta   90.00
_cell.angle_gamma   90.00
#
_symmetry.space_group_name_H-M   'P 1'
#
loop_
_entity.id
_entity.type
_entity.pdbx_description
1 polymer ?
#
loop_
_entity_poly.entity_id
_entity_poly.type
_entity_poly.pdbx_seq_one_letter_code
_entity_poly.pdbx_strand_id
1 'polypeptide(L)'
;MSTARICRPGESSRLQRRGRVSPVSTRHLRLLRAAVVTTLLVIAVVLTAGCHGQVGAATAPAAQAPATALEGIWILGDGPSFPGARLLRIERRDGQLQGSITTDWYGDLPMNQLRIVDGVAQFQIDNGNARLPPLPWVASVRDGQLRVSGRIWHTEVDVVGRRGSAADAQRLAFHSAPLPPLQRLAPDGQARTPPMGWSSWNRFGDKIDAATIRAIADALVSSGLRDAGYRYVNIDDGWQGERDAAGVLHPNARFPDMRALADYVHARGLKLGLYSSPGPKTCAGYIGSYGHVEQDAATWAGWGIDYLKYDLCSGEGIFRSADTRRRAYQQMGQALRATGRPMVYSLCQYGRDSVGRWGREVGGHLWRTTGDIEDHYASMARIGFDSNGNPDDAGPGGWNDPDMLEIGNGGMQEEEYRTHMSLWALSAAPLLLGNDLRAMSPATLRLLRNQDVLAIDQDPLGRQGRAVRKADGIELWSKPLADGRVALGVFNRGTQARDVTFTPADAGLAHIAQVRDLWRGRRLGPSTRSVRVAAHGVVLLALRP
;
A
#
# COMPACT_ATOMS: atom_id res chain seq x y z
N MET A 1 -59.10 14.01 35.13
CA MET A 1 -57.90 13.37 35.70
C MET A 1 -56.70 13.92 34.92
N SER A 2 -56.15 15.05 35.34
CA SER A 2 -54.98 15.16 36.25
C SER A 2 -53.65 15.01 35.49
N THR A 3 -52.98 16.09 35.02
CA THR A 3 -52.09 17.06 35.73
C THR A 3 -50.70 16.50 36.07
N ALA A 4 -49.56 17.20 35.91
CA ALA A 4 -49.23 18.55 35.41
C ALA A 4 -47.75 18.60 34.91
N ARG A 5 -47.40 19.33 33.84
CA ARG A 5 -46.72 20.68 33.78
C ARG A 5 -45.51 20.87 34.74
N ILE A 6 -44.27 20.96 34.22
CA ILE A 6 -43.48 22.16 33.80
C ILE A 6 -42.85 22.97 34.96
N CYS A 7 -41.50 23.11 34.99
CA CYS A 7 -40.80 24.41 35.10
C CYS A 7 -39.24 24.38 35.02
N ARG A 8 -38.68 25.53 34.62
CA ARG A 8 -37.29 26.08 34.69
C ARG A 8 -37.48 27.61 34.86
N PRO A 9 -36.45 28.47 35.09
CA PRO A 9 -35.06 28.29 35.54
C PRO A 9 -34.76 29.17 36.80
N GLY A 10 -33.48 29.43 37.13
CA GLY A 10 -33.06 30.45 38.10
C GLY A 10 -31.54 30.68 38.10
N GLU A 11 -31.08 31.92 38.30
CA GLU A 11 -29.67 32.34 38.21
C GLU A 11 -29.08 32.92 39.52
N SER A 12 -27.77 33.21 39.48
CA SER A 12 -26.99 34.04 40.42
C SER A 12 -26.49 33.34 41.70
N SER A 13 -25.43 33.81 42.38
CA SER A 13 -24.61 35.01 42.15
C SER A 13 -23.11 34.79 42.49
N ARG A 14 -22.29 35.83 42.33
CA ARG A 14 -20.82 35.81 42.51
C ARG A 14 -20.42 36.01 43.98
N LEU A 15 -19.22 35.56 44.37
CA LEU A 15 -18.35 36.31 45.28
C LEU A 15 -16.85 35.97 45.09
N GLN A 16 -15.97 36.86 45.55
CA GLN A 16 -14.52 36.86 45.28
C GLN A 16 -13.71 36.79 46.58
N ARG A 17 -12.52 36.15 46.53
CA ARG A 17 -11.21 36.62 47.05
C ARG A 17 -10.15 35.55 46.71
N ARG A 18 -9.15 35.83 45.88
CA ARG A 18 -7.88 36.55 46.17
C ARG A 18 -7.04 35.91 47.28
N GLY A 19 -5.97 35.21 46.87
CA GLY A 19 -4.81 34.85 47.69
C GLY A 19 -3.63 34.46 46.78
N ARG A 20 -2.55 35.25 46.79
CA ARG A 20 -1.27 34.92 46.11
C ARG A 20 -0.25 34.49 47.17
N VAL A 21 0.38 33.33 47.01
CA VAL A 21 1.72 33.04 47.55
C VAL A 21 2.49 32.15 46.55
N SER A 22 3.79 32.36 46.45
CA SER A 22 4.77 31.55 45.70
C SER A 22 6.14 31.75 46.37
N PRO A 23 7.19 30.97 46.06
CA PRO A 23 7.26 29.57 45.65
C PRO A 23 8.11 28.73 46.65
N VAL A 24 8.18 27.39 46.51
CA VAL A 24 9.19 26.54 47.21
C VAL A 24 9.79 25.55 46.20
N SER A 25 11.00 25.04 46.50
CA SER A 25 11.95 24.47 45.55
C SER A 25 12.45 23.06 45.91
N THR A 26 13.04 22.40 44.91
CA THR A 26 14.07 21.34 44.94
C THR A 26 13.74 19.87 45.32
N ARG A 27 14.15 18.99 44.38
CA ARG A 27 14.72 17.63 44.52
C ARG A 27 13.82 16.48 44.99
N HIS A 28 13.87 15.37 44.23
CA HIS A 28 14.47 14.11 44.73
C HIS A 28 15.01 13.19 43.60
N LEU A 29 16.23 12.69 43.84
CA LEU A 29 16.96 11.49 43.36
C LEU A 29 16.59 10.72 42.07
N ARG A 30 17.63 10.44 41.25
CA ARG A 30 17.83 9.17 40.51
C ARG A 30 19.32 8.73 40.47
N LEU A 31 19.55 7.43 40.29
CA LEU A 31 20.80 6.66 40.39
C LEU A 31 20.77 5.58 39.28
N LEU A 32 21.82 5.01 38.66
CA LEU A 32 23.31 5.11 38.49
C LEU A 32 23.56 4.49 37.06
N ARG A 33 24.69 4.08 36.45
CA ARG A 33 26.19 4.07 36.42
C ARG A 33 26.52 3.51 34.99
N ALA A 34 27.71 3.48 34.36
CA ALA A 34 29.09 3.98 34.50
C ALA A 34 29.66 4.00 33.04
N ALA A 35 30.42 4.98 32.57
CA ALA A 35 31.90 5.14 32.69
C ALA A 35 32.74 3.92 32.25
N VAL A 36 33.54 4.08 31.17
CA VAL A 36 34.46 3.05 30.59
C VAL A 36 35.74 3.70 30.02
N VAL A 37 36.92 3.29 30.53
CA VAL A 37 38.31 3.67 30.12
C VAL A 37 39.30 2.69 30.82
N THR A 38 40.57 2.39 30.47
CA THR A 38 41.56 2.84 29.44
C THR A 38 42.64 1.73 29.20
N THR A 39 43.49 1.88 28.16
CA THR A 39 44.93 1.44 28.07
C THR A 39 45.28 0.01 27.57
N LEU A 40 46.46 -0.10 26.92
CA LEU A 40 47.08 -1.29 26.29
C LEU A 40 48.33 -1.79 27.08
N LEU A 41 48.92 -2.95 26.72
CA LEU A 41 50.25 -3.10 26.04
C LEU A 41 50.89 -4.51 26.25
N VAL A 42 51.99 -4.79 25.51
CA VAL A 42 53.05 -5.84 25.67
C VAL A 42 52.95 -7.10 24.74
N ILE A 43 54.13 -7.67 24.42
CA ILE A 43 54.48 -8.56 23.28
C ILE A 43 55.48 -9.67 23.77
N ALA A 44 55.70 -10.72 22.94
CA ALA A 44 56.83 -11.72 22.96
C ALA A 44 56.59 -13.06 23.72
N VAL A 45 57.16 -14.23 23.36
CA VAL A 45 58.01 -14.65 22.21
C VAL A 45 57.99 -16.20 21.94
N VAL A 46 58.13 -16.57 20.65
CA VAL A 46 58.65 -17.81 19.96
C VAL A 46 58.90 -19.15 20.70
N LEU A 47 58.54 -20.29 20.06
CA LEU A 47 59.36 -21.51 19.76
C LEU A 47 58.47 -22.62 19.10
N THR A 48 58.45 -22.80 17.77
CA THR A 48 59.25 -23.71 16.88
C THR A 48 58.77 -25.17 16.68
N ALA A 49 58.45 -25.48 15.41
CA ALA A 49 58.69 -26.72 14.65
C ALA A 49 58.21 -28.10 15.16
N GLY A 50 57.46 -28.82 14.29
CA GLY A 50 57.14 -30.24 14.47
C GLY A 50 56.19 -30.80 13.39
N CYS A 51 56.70 -31.13 12.21
CA CYS A 51 55.93 -31.87 11.19
C CYS A 51 56.08 -33.39 11.40
N HIS A 52 54.99 -34.16 11.42
CA HIS A 52 54.97 -35.59 11.04
C HIS A 52 53.54 -36.12 10.84
N GLY A 53 53.38 -37.06 9.90
CA GLY A 53 52.34 -38.12 9.90
C GLY A 53 50.86 -37.75 9.91
N GLN A 54 50.17 -37.92 8.77
CA GLN A 54 48.72 -38.16 8.79
C GLN A 54 48.42 -39.55 9.37
N VAL A 55 47.41 -39.64 10.25
CA VAL A 55 46.55 -40.81 10.35
C VAL A 55 45.11 -40.32 10.23
N GLY A 56 44.41 -40.77 9.19
CA GLY A 56 43.05 -40.33 8.91
C GLY A 56 42.04 -40.91 9.90
N ALA A 57 41.68 -40.14 10.93
CA ALA A 57 40.48 -40.42 11.70
C ALA A 57 39.25 -40.16 10.82
N ALA A 58 38.74 -41.21 10.17
CA ALA A 58 37.46 -41.15 9.48
C ALA A 58 36.37 -40.82 10.49
N THR A 59 35.82 -39.61 10.44
CA THR A 59 34.69 -39.22 11.28
C THR A 59 33.51 -40.10 10.96
N ALA A 60 33.13 -40.97 11.90
CA ALA A 60 31.93 -41.78 11.78
C ALA A 60 30.73 -40.85 11.51
N PRO A 61 29.81 -41.23 10.60
CA PRO A 61 28.61 -40.44 10.35
C PRO A 61 27.87 -40.27 11.67
N ALA A 62 27.59 -39.02 12.06
CA ALA A 62 26.88 -38.73 13.30
C ALA A 62 25.55 -39.50 13.31
N ALA A 63 25.38 -40.36 14.32
CA ALA A 63 24.22 -41.25 14.41
C ALA A 63 22.93 -40.42 14.33
N GLN A 64 22.13 -40.66 13.30
CA GLN A 64 20.91 -39.89 13.06
C GLN A 64 19.97 -40.11 14.24
N ALA A 65 19.62 -39.02 14.93
CA ALA A 65 18.63 -39.06 16.00
C ALA A 65 17.32 -39.65 15.45
N PRO A 66 16.66 -40.57 16.18
CA PRO A 66 15.48 -41.25 15.67
C PRO A 66 14.38 -40.24 15.33
N ALA A 67 13.73 -40.47 14.19
CA ALA A 67 12.67 -39.59 13.70
C ALA A 67 11.55 -39.47 14.74
N THR A 68 11.25 -38.23 15.14
CA THR A 68 10.21 -37.93 16.13
C THR A 68 8.82 -38.31 15.61
N ALA A 69 7.87 -38.52 16.53
CA ALA A 69 6.47 -38.80 16.17
C ALA A 69 5.82 -37.69 15.30
N LEU A 70 6.43 -36.50 15.24
CA LEU A 70 6.05 -35.35 14.41
C LEU A 70 6.60 -35.41 12.97
N GLU A 71 7.79 -35.99 12.75
CA GLU A 71 8.44 -36.07 11.43
C GLU A 71 7.61 -36.90 10.44
N GLY A 72 7.62 -36.53 9.15
CA GLY A 72 6.82 -37.06 8.06
C GLY A 72 5.74 -36.11 7.53
N ILE A 73 4.76 -36.67 6.83
CA ILE A 73 3.66 -35.95 6.16
C ILE A 73 2.38 -36.02 7.00
N TRP A 74 1.68 -34.89 7.07
CA TRP A 74 0.39 -34.73 7.73
C TRP A 74 -0.60 -34.00 6.83
N ILE A 75 -1.79 -34.55 6.69
CA ILE A 75 -2.93 -33.90 6.04
C ILE A 75 -3.73 -33.22 7.14
N LEU A 76 -3.94 -31.91 7.00
CA LEU A 76 -4.75 -31.15 7.93
C LEU A 76 -6.22 -31.27 7.51
N GLY A 77 -7.11 -31.40 8.50
CA GLY A 77 -8.56 -31.40 8.29
C GLY A 77 -9.11 -29.99 8.10
N ASP A 78 -10.43 -29.89 8.05
CA ASP A 78 -11.13 -28.63 7.83
C ASP A 78 -10.78 -27.58 8.91
N GLY A 79 -10.68 -26.33 8.47
CA GLY A 79 -10.28 -25.19 9.29
C GLY A 79 -10.68 -23.87 8.62
N PRO A 80 -10.15 -22.72 9.08
CA PRO A 80 -10.48 -21.44 8.48
C PRO A 80 -9.95 -21.34 7.04
N SER A 81 -10.83 -20.91 6.12
CA SER A 81 -10.53 -20.69 4.70
C SER A 81 -9.44 -19.63 4.44
N PHE A 82 -9.07 -18.88 5.47
CA PHE A 82 -7.83 -18.13 5.57
C PHE A 82 -6.97 -18.70 6.71
N PRO A 83 -5.76 -19.22 6.44
CA PRO A 83 -5.06 -19.26 5.15
C PRO A 83 -5.43 -20.47 4.28
N GLY A 84 -6.36 -21.34 4.72
CA GLY A 84 -6.63 -22.63 4.08
C GLY A 84 -5.45 -23.59 4.24
N ALA A 85 -5.08 -23.90 5.49
CA ALA A 85 -3.96 -24.79 5.79
C ALA A 85 -4.35 -26.26 5.61
N ARG A 86 -3.74 -26.96 4.64
CA ARG A 86 -4.15 -28.31 4.19
C ARG A 86 -3.10 -29.41 4.29
N LEU A 87 -1.82 -29.06 4.31
CA LEU A 87 -0.72 -30.02 4.44
C LEU A 87 0.33 -29.46 5.41
N LEU A 88 0.92 -30.33 6.22
CA LEU A 88 2.09 -30.03 7.03
C LEU A 88 3.17 -31.10 6.79
N ARG A 89 4.41 -30.67 6.65
CA ARG A 89 5.58 -31.55 6.54
C ARG A 89 6.65 -31.12 7.52
N ILE A 90 7.21 -32.08 8.25
CA ILE A 90 8.41 -31.92 9.06
C ILE A 90 9.36 -33.04 8.65
N GLU A 91 10.59 -32.74 8.29
CA GLU A 91 11.56 -33.72 7.81
C GLU A 91 12.99 -33.33 8.22
N ARG A 92 13.91 -34.30 8.17
CA ARG A 92 15.30 -34.10 8.52
C ARG A 92 16.17 -34.17 7.28
N ARG A 93 16.87 -33.07 6.97
CA ARG A 93 17.87 -33.00 5.90
C ARG A 93 19.20 -32.62 6.51
N ASP A 94 20.25 -33.38 6.20
CA ASP A 94 21.62 -33.13 6.68
C ASP A 94 21.71 -32.96 8.21
N GLY A 95 20.91 -33.76 8.93
CA GLY A 95 20.75 -33.73 10.39
C GLY A 95 19.79 -32.65 10.92
N GLN A 96 19.58 -31.56 10.17
CA GLN A 96 18.74 -30.42 10.56
C GLN A 96 17.25 -30.70 10.35
N LEU A 97 16.42 -30.19 11.26
CA LEU A 97 14.96 -30.17 11.07
C LEU A 97 14.58 -29.08 10.07
N GLN A 98 13.73 -29.44 9.12
CA GLN A 98 13.08 -28.53 8.17
C GLN A 98 11.58 -28.83 8.14
N GLY A 99 10.77 -27.88 7.71
CA GLY A 99 9.34 -28.10 7.57
C GLY A 99 8.62 -26.98 6.86
N SER A 100 7.40 -27.27 6.43
CA SER A 100 6.50 -26.31 5.78
C SER A 100 5.03 -26.60 6.12
N ILE A 101 4.20 -25.57 5.99
CA ILE A 101 2.75 -25.67 5.99
C ILE A 101 2.24 -25.18 4.64
N THR A 102 1.54 -26.04 3.91
CA THR A 102 0.93 -25.71 2.61
C THR A 102 -0.43 -25.07 2.86
N THR A 103 -0.62 -23.90 2.25
CA THR A 103 -1.82 -23.08 2.37
C THR A 103 -2.42 -22.77 1.00
N ASP A 104 -3.73 -22.53 0.95
CA ASP A 104 -4.44 -22.16 -0.28
C ASP A 104 -4.20 -20.71 -0.71
N TRP A 105 -3.87 -19.84 0.25
CA TRP A 105 -3.51 -18.45 -0.03
C TRP A 105 -2.03 -18.30 -0.41
N TYR A 106 -1.12 -18.71 0.47
CA TYR A 106 0.30 -18.36 0.38
C TYR A 106 1.19 -19.47 -0.18
N GLY A 107 0.61 -20.61 -0.57
CA GLY A 107 1.35 -21.80 -0.97
C GLY A 107 2.13 -22.42 0.19
N ASP A 108 3.32 -22.93 -0.10
CA ASP A 108 4.21 -23.58 0.88
C ASP A 108 4.95 -22.53 1.74
N LEU A 109 4.46 -22.30 2.96
CA LEU A 109 5.11 -21.43 3.94
C LEU A 109 6.15 -22.22 4.75
N PRO A 110 7.42 -21.78 4.80
CA PRO A 110 8.47 -22.46 5.56
C PRO A 110 8.33 -22.23 7.07
N MET A 111 8.67 -23.27 7.85
CA MET A 111 8.71 -23.20 9.32
C MET A 111 10.02 -22.56 9.80
N ASN A 112 9.97 -21.26 10.10
CA ASN A 112 11.10 -20.54 10.66
C ASN A 112 11.37 -20.98 12.12
N GLN A 113 12.64 -21.05 12.52
CA GLN A 113 13.07 -21.41 13.89
C GLN A 113 12.50 -22.75 14.41
N LEU A 114 12.20 -23.70 13.51
CA LEU A 114 11.64 -25.01 13.84
C LEU A 114 12.55 -25.79 14.80
N ARG A 115 11.97 -26.18 15.93
CA ARG A 115 12.56 -27.05 16.95
C ARG A 115 11.48 -27.97 17.51
N ILE A 116 11.89 -29.08 18.11
CA ILE A 116 10.98 -29.97 18.86
C ILE A 116 11.45 -29.99 20.31
N VAL A 117 10.54 -29.66 21.23
CA VAL A 117 10.78 -29.59 22.67
C VAL A 117 9.65 -30.37 23.34
N ASP A 118 9.98 -31.35 24.18
CA ASP A 118 9.02 -32.18 24.94
C ASP A 118 7.88 -32.79 24.10
N GLY A 119 8.21 -33.22 22.87
CA GLY A 119 7.24 -33.80 21.92
C GLY A 119 6.36 -32.80 21.19
N VAL A 120 6.62 -31.50 21.33
CA VAL A 120 5.92 -30.39 20.66
C VAL A 120 6.87 -29.70 19.68
N ALA A 121 6.50 -29.65 18.40
CA ALA A 121 7.14 -28.77 17.43
C ALA A 121 6.76 -27.32 17.74
N GLN A 122 7.77 -26.45 17.83
CA GLN A 122 7.61 -25.00 17.98
C GLN A 122 8.30 -24.35 16.77
N PHE A 123 7.57 -23.48 16.07
CA PHE A 123 8.08 -22.77 14.89
C PHE A 123 7.42 -21.39 14.76
N GLN A 124 7.84 -20.62 13.77
CA GLN A 124 7.22 -19.38 13.35
C GLN A 124 6.83 -19.45 11.87
N ILE A 125 5.74 -18.79 11.51
CA ILE A 125 5.32 -18.62 10.12
C ILE A 125 5.46 -17.15 9.71
N ASP A 126 6.11 -16.93 8.58
CA ASP A 126 6.26 -15.63 7.92
C ASP A 126 5.55 -15.67 6.56
N ASN A 127 4.48 -14.89 6.45
CA ASN A 127 3.65 -14.78 5.24
C ASN A 127 4.17 -13.75 4.22
N GLY A 128 5.37 -13.19 4.42
CA GLY A 128 6.00 -12.20 3.55
C GLY A 128 5.59 -10.75 3.84
N ASN A 129 4.61 -10.50 4.71
CA ASN A 129 4.19 -9.16 5.08
C ASN A 129 5.17 -8.51 6.08
N ALA A 130 6.02 -7.61 5.59
CA ALA A 130 7.02 -6.91 6.39
C ALA A 130 6.43 -5.98 7.48
N ARG A 131 5.11 -5.74 7.49
CA ARG A 131 4.42 -5.00 8.56
C ARG A 131 4.08 -5.88 9.77
N LEU A 132 4.18 -7.22 9.65
CA LEU A 132 3.83 -8.17 10.71
C LEU A 132 5.05 -9.01 11.13
N PRO A 133 5.33 -9.18 12.44
CA PRO A 133 6.36 -10.09 12.89
C PRO A 133 5.94 -11.56 12.63
N PRO A 134 6.88 -12.48 12.34
CA PRO A 134 6.59 -13.90 12.25
C PRO A 134 5.94 -14.41 13.55
N LEU A 135 4.73 -14.96 13.43
CA LEU A 135 3.93 -15.37 14.59
C LEU A 135 4.30 -16.79 15.02
N PRO A 136 4.25 -17.12 16.33
CA PRO A 136 4.54 -18.45 16.84
C PRO A 136 3.42 -19.43 16.50
N TRP A 137 3.81 -20.65 16.16
CA TRP A 137 2.95 -21.80 15.87
C TRP A 137 3.47 -23.02 16.64
N VAL A 138 2.56 -23.91 17.02
CA VAL A 138 2.87 -25.20 17.66
C VAL A 138 2.21 -26.35 16.91
N ALA A 139 2.87 -27.50 16.91
CA ALA A 139 2.25 -28.75 16.49
C ALA A 139 2.63 -29.90 17.44
N SER A 140 1.66 -30.73 17.82
CA SER A 140 1.87 -31.85 18.75
C SER A 140 1.04 -33.07 18.33
N VAL A 141 1.53 -34.26 18.66
CA VAL A 141 0.83 -35.52 18.34
C VAL A 141 0.21 -36.11 19.60
N ARG A 142 -1.06 -36.48 19.54
CA ARG A 142 -1.79 -37.23 20.58
C ARG A 142 -2.67 -38.27 19.89
N ASP A 143 -2.68 -39.50 20.41
CA ASP A 143 -3.55 -40.57 19.94
C ASP A 143 -3.47 -40.84 18.42
N GLY A 144 -2.27 -40.66 17.84
CA GLY A 144 -1.98 -40.80 16.42
C GLY A 144 -2.39 -39.61 15.53
N GLN A 145 -3.10 -38.62 16.08
CA GLN A 145 -3.49 -37.38 15.40
C GLN A 145 -2.52 -36.24 15.70
N LEU A 146 -2.26 -35.40 14.72
CA LEU A 146 -1.60 -34.11 14.91
C LEU A 146 -2.65 -33.08 15.33
N ARG A 147 -2.30 -32.16 16.22
CA ARG A 147 -2.97 -30.86 16.36
C ARG A 147 -1.97 -29.76 16.05
N VAL A 148 -2.36 -28.82 15.19
CA VAL A 148 -1.57 -27.65 14.78
C VAL A 148 -2.34 -26.41 15.22
N SER A 149 -1.69 -25.54 15.99
CA SER A 149 -2.30 -24.33 16.54
C SER A 149 -1.36 -23.12 16.34
N GLY A 150 -1.89 -21.99 15.88
CA GLY A 150 -1.13 -20.75 15.66
C GLY A 150 -1.97 -19.68 14.97
N ARG A 151 -1.37 -18.52 14.67
CA ARG A 151 -2.09 -17.39 14.04
C ARG A 151 -1.41 -16.88 12.78
N ILE A 152 -2.22 -16.40 11.83
CA ILE A 152 -1.78 -15.60 10.69
C ILE A 152 -2.64 -14.32 10.62
N TRP A 153 -2.01 -13.14 10.53
CA TRP A 153 -2.65 -11.84 10.79
C TRP A 153 -3.48 -11.83 12.10
N HIS A 154 -4.80 -11.83 11.95
CA HIS A 154 -5.82 -11.79 13.01
C HIS A 154 -6.60 -13.11 13.15
N THR A 155 -6.31 -14.11 12.32
CA THR A 155 -7.03 -15.40 12.28
C THR A 155 -6.24 -16.47 13.02
N GLU A 156 -6.78 -16.90 14.15
CA GLU A 156 -6.35 -18.11 14.84
C GLU A 156 -6.70 -19.35 13.98
N VAL A 157 -5.74 -20.27 13.87
CA VAL A 157 -5.83 -21.54 13.16
C VAL A 157 -5.58 -22.62 14.20
N ASP A 158 -6.55 -23.49 14.41
CA ASP A 158 -6.43 -24.65 15.29
C ASP A 158 -7.08 -25.85 14.59
N VAL A 159 -6.26 -26.72 14.03
CA VAL A 159 -6.68 -27.81 13.14
C VAL A 159 -6.09 -29.14 13.57
N VAL A 160 -6.89 -30.19 13.46
CA VAL A 160 -6.42 -31.58 13.63
C VAL A 160 -5.98 -32.14 12.28
N GLY A 161 -5.03 -33.07 12.30
CA GLY A 161 -4.47 -33.68 11.10
C GLY A 161 -4.18 -35.16 11.26
N ARG A 162 -4.29 -35.90 10.15
CA ARG A 162 -3.97 -37.34 10.08
C ARG A 162 -2.68 -37.56 9.30
N ARG A 163 -2.04 -38.72 9.49
CA ARG A 163 -0.91 -39.13 8.65
C ARG A 163 -1.31 -39.18 7.18
N GLY A 164 -0.42 -38.66 6.33
CA GLY A 164 -0.55 -38.66 4.88
C GLY A 164 0.57 -39.45 4.19
N SER A 165 0.28 -39.96 3.01
CA SER A 165 1.25 -40.62 2.14
C SER A 165 2.00 -39.61 1.25
N ALA A 166 3.03 -40.08 0.54
CA ALA A 166 3.67 -39.29 -0.52
C ALA A 166 2.68 -38.90 -1.65
N ALA A 167 1.73 -39.79 -1.98
CA ALA A 167 0.67 -39.51 -2.96
C ALA A 167 -0.32 -38.44 -2.46
N ASP A 168 -0.62 -38.41 -1.17
CA ASP A 168 -1.40 -37.32 -0.57
C ASP A 168 -0.63 -35.99 -0.64
N ALA A 169 0.67 -35.99 -0.32
CA ALA A 169 1.50 -34.79 -0.43
C ALA A 169 1.69 -34.30 -1.88
N GLN A 170 1.62 -35.20 -2.88
CA GLN A 170 1.60 -34.83 -4.29
C GLN A 170 0.26 -34.22 -4.70
N ARG A 171 -0.87 -34.83 -4.28
CA ARG A 171 -2.23 -34.33 -4.54
C ARG A 171 -2.52 -33.01 -3.81
N LEU A 172 -1.88 -32.79 -2.66
CA LEU A 172 -2.03 -31.60 -1.82
C LEU A 172 -0.81 -30.68 -1.89
N ALA A 173 0.02 -30.79 -2.93
CA ALA A 173 1.07 -29.82 -3.20
C ALA A 173 0.49 -28.44 -3.52
N PHE A 174 1.32 -27.40 -3.44
CA PHE A 174 1.03 -26.13 -4.12
C PHE A 174 1.69 -26.12 -5.50
N HIS A 175 0.92 -25.87 -6.55
CA HIS A 175 1.42 -25.88 -7.92
C HIS A 175 2.08 -24.54 -8.25
N SER A 176 3.41 -24.49 -8.16
CA SER A 176 4.18 -23.29 -8.49
C SER A 176 4.05 -22.92 -9.97
N ALA A 177 3.34 -21.82 -10.27
CA ALA A 177 3.29 -21.25 -11.62
C ALA A 177 4.68 -20.74 -12.03
N PRO A 178 5.18 -21.09 -13.24
CA PRO A 178 6.48 -20.63 -13.71
C PRO A 178 6.44 -19.13 -14.05
N LEU A 179 7.51 -18.43 -13.71
CA LEU A 179 7.67 -17.00 -13.97
C LEU A 179 8.55 -16.76 -15.21
N PRO A 180 8.28 -15.72 -16.03
CA PRO A 180 9.08 -15.42 -17.21
C PRO A 180 10.53 -15.00 -16.87
N PRO A 181 11.46 -15.07 -17.86
CA PRO A 181 12.74 -14.39 -17.75
C PRO A 181 12.55 -12.87 -17.61
N LEU A 182 13.41 -12.20 -16.85
CA LEU A 182 13.36 -10.74 -16.74
C LEU A 182 13.74 -10.07 -18.08
N GLN A 183 12.90 -9.15 -18.53
CA GLN A 183 13.11 -8.30 -19.71
C GLN A 183 12.49 -6.91 -19.47
N ARG A 184 13.18 -5.85 -19.92
CA ARG A 184 12.64 -4.48 -19.87
C ARG A 184 11.61 -4.30 -20.99
N LEU A 185 10.37 -3.99 -20.63
CA LEU A 185 9.33 -3.58 -21.57
C LEU A 185 9.51 -2.11 -21.95
N ALA A 186 9.42 -1.78 -23.24
CA ALA A 186 9.54 -0.40 -23.73
C ALA A 186 8.29 0.44 -23.37
N PRO A 187 8.39 1.77 -23.22
CA PRO A 187 7.21 2.63 -23.05
C PRO A 187 6.21 2.50 -24.21
N ASP A 188 4.90 2.48 -23.91
CA ASP A 188 3.82 2.32 -24.90
C ASP A 188 3.03 3.62 -25.17
N GLY A 189 3.36 4.72 -24.48
CA GLY A 189 2.75 6.03 -24.66
C GLY A 189 1.48 6.29 -23.84
N GLN A 190 1.04 5.34 -23.02
CA GLN A 190 -0.06 5.55 -22.07
C GLN A 190 0.35 6.47 -20.90
N ALA A 191 -0.64 6.96 -20.13
CA ALA A 191 -0.45 7.76 -18.91
C ALA A 191 0.55 8.93 -19.03
N ARG A 192 0.50 9.69 -20.14
CA ARG A 192 1.40 10.84 -20.40
C ARG A 192 1.31 11.96 -19.35
N THR A 193 0.17 12.06 -18.67
CA THR A 193 -0.05 12.80 -17.42
C THR A 193 -0.57 11.81 -16.35
N PRO A 194 -0.59 12.18 -15.05
CA PRO A 194 -1.09 11.30 -13.99
C PRO A 194 -2.55 10.85 -14.24
N PRO A 195 -2.92 9.57 -14.06
CA PRO A 195 -4.30 9.14 -14.21
C PRO A 195 -5.25 9.82 -13.22
N MET A 196 -6.31 10.44 -13.72
CA MET A 196 -7.40 11.02 -12.91
C MET A 196 -8.66 10.16 -13.00
N GLY A 197 -9.31 9.87 -11.88
CA GLY A 197 -10.50 9.00 -11.86
C GLY A 197 -11.07 8.77 -10.47
N TRP A 198 -11.67 7.61 -10.27
CA TRP A 198 -12.30 7.16 -9.02
C TRP A 198 -12.05 5.66 -8.82
N SER A 199 -12.01 5.19 -7.57
CA SER A 199 -11.95 3.78 -7.20
C SER A 199 -12.96 3.44 -6.10
N SER A 200 -13.52 2.22 -6.13
CA SER A 200 -14.60 1.84 -5.22
C SER A 200 -14.19 1.61 -3.77
N TRP A 201 -12.92 1.30 -3.49
CA TRP A 201 -12.51 0.64 -2.24
C TRP A 201 -12.85 1.43 -0.96
N ASN A 202 -12.34 2.64 -0.79
CA ASN A 202 -12.43 3.36 0.50
C ASN A 202 -13.87 3.64 0.96
N ARG A 203 -14.84 3.67 0.03
CA ARG A 203 -16.25 3.91 0.34
C ARG A 203 -17.13 2.66 0.32
N PHE A 204 -16.85 1.70 -0.55
CA PHE A 204 -17.74 0.55 -0.80
C PHE A 204 -17.12 -0.80 -0.39
N GLY A 205 -15.80 -0.88 -0.21
CA GLY A 205 -15.07 -2.11 0.05
C GLY A 205 -15.39 -3.19 -0.98
N ASP A 206 -15.54 -4.42 -0.49
CA ASP A 206 -15.98 -5.59 -1.26
C ASP A 206 -17.48 -5.55 -1.65
N LYS A 207 -18.25 -4.56 -1.17
CA LYS A 207 -19.71 -4.42 -1.33
C LYS A 207 -20.13 -3.60 -2.54
N ILE A 208 -19.26 -3.52 -3.55
CA ILE A 208 -19.50 -2.89 -4.84
C ILE A 208 -20.41 -3.74 -5.74
N ASP A 209 -21.14 -3.11 -6.67
CA ASP A 209 -21.96 -3.77 -7.69
C ASP A 209 -22.03 -2.96 -8.99
N ALA A 210 -22.49 -3.58 -10.08
CA ALA A 210 -22.59 -2.93 -11.38
C ALA A 210 -23.55 -1.72 -11.39
N ALA A 211 -24.59 -1.72 -10.55
CA ALA A 211 -25.54 -0.61 -10.45
C ALA A 211 -24.87 0.65 -9.85
N THR A 212 -24.05 0.46 -8.83
CA THR A 212 -23.26 1.51 -8.18
C THR A 212 -22.20 2.06 -9.15
N ILE A 213 -21.51 1.21 -9.91
CA ILE A 213 -20.54 1.66 -10.94
C ILE A 213 -21.24 2.51 -12.01
N ARG A 214 -22.44 2.12 -12.47
CA ARG A 214 -23.24 2.93 -13.41
C ARG A 214 -23.60 4.29 -12.80
N ALA A 215 -24.11 4.32 -11.58
CA ALA A 215 -24.48 5.56 -10.88
C ALA A 215 -23.28 6.48 -10.56
N ILE A 216 -22.09 5.91 -10.30
CA ILE A 216 -20.84 6.66 -10.12
C ILE A 216 -20.34 7.24 -11.45
N ALA A 217 -20.48 6.51 -12.56
CA ALA A 217 -20.19 7.03 -13.90
C ALA A 217 -21.14 8.18 -14.29
N ASP A 218 -22.43 8.08 -13.97
CA ASP A 218 -23.39 9.19 -14.12
C ASP A 218 -23.05 10.37 -13.20
N ALA A 219 -22.59 10.13 -11.97
CA ALA A 219 -22.16 11.17 -11.05
C ALA A 219 -20.91 11.92 -11.55
N LEU A 220 -19.93 11.23 -12.15
CA LEU A 220 -18.76 11.88 -12.79
C LEU A 220 -19.17 12.83 -13.92
N VAL A 221 -20.12 12.42 -14.77
CA VAL A 221 -20.64 13.25 -15.85
C VAL A 221 -21.41 14.45 -15.29
N SER A 222 -22.47 14.19 -14.51
CA SER A 222 -23.42 15.22 -14.05
C SER A 222 -22.80 16.25 -13.09
N SER A 223 -21.84 15.84 -12.26
CA SER A 223 -21.08 16.77 -11.39
C SER A 223 -20.07 17.64 -12.15
N GLY A 224 -19.78 17.31 -13.41
CA GLY A 224 -18.72 17.93 -14.22
C GLY A 224 -17.30 17.54 -13.81
N LEU A 225 -17.12 16.51 -12.97
CA LEU A 225 -15.80 15.94 -12.69
C LEU A 225 -15.18 15.28 -13.93
N ARG A 226 -16.00 14.64 -14.79
CA ARG A 226 -15.53 14.17 -16.10
C ARG A 226 -14.89 15.33 -16.86
N ASP A 227 -15.59 16.45 -17.02
CA ASP A 227 -15.08 17.52 -17.87
C ASP A 227 -13.92 18.31 -17.22
N ALA A 228 -13.73 18.15 -15.91
CA ALA A 228 -12.53 18.59 -15.18
C ALA A 228 -11.30 17.66 -15.34
N GLY A 229 -11.45 16.44 -15.88
CA GLY A 229 -10.34 15.53 -16.20
C GLY A 229 -10.49 14.10 -15.68
N TYR A 230 -11.35 13.84 -14.70
CA TYR A 230 -11.52 12.51 -14.09
C TYR A 230 -12.13 11.52 -15.10
N ARG A 231 -11.33 10.56 -15.62
CA ARG A 231 -11.70 9.63 -16.70
C ARG A 231 -11.97 8.20 -16.24
N TYR A 232 -11.19 7.71 -15.27
CA TYR A 232 -11.23 6.28 -14.88
C TYR A 232 -12.30 6.02 -13.82
N VAL A 233 -13.02 4.90 -13.95
CA VAL A 233 -13.97 4.35 -12.99
C VAL A 233 -13.48 2.95 -12.63
N ASN A 234 -12.75 2.82 -11.54
CA ASN A 234 -12.08 1.58 -11.18
C ASN A 234 -12.95 0.74 -10.24
N ILE A 235 -13.23 -0.50 -10.65
CA ILE A 235 -13.78 -1.54 -9.79
C ILE A 235 -12.61 -2.14 -9.02
N ASP A 236 -12.65 -2.04 -7.69
CA ASP A 236 -11.66 -2.65 -6.79
C ASP A 236 -12.08 -4.09 -6.41
N ASP A 237 -11.55 -4.66 -5.33
CA ASP A 237 -11.82 -6.06 -4.95
C ASP A 237 -13.33 -6.38 -4.72
N GLY A 238 -13.73 -7.64 -4.95
CA GLY A 238 -15.09 -8.13 -4.73
C GLY A 238 -15.98 -8.28 -5.98
N TRP A 239 -15.46 -8.03 -7.19
CA TRP A 239 -16.19 -8.27 -8.44
C TRP A 239 -16.18 -9.75 -8.90
N GLN A 240 -15.20 -10.52 -8.42
CA GLN A 240 -14.87 -11.86 -8.89
C GLN A 240 -15.91 -12.90 -8.45
N GLY A 241 -16.17 -13.87 -9.31
CA GLY A 241 -16.88 -15.11 -9.01
C GLY A 241 -15.90 -16.29 -8.96
N GLU A 242 -16.22 -17.34 -9.71
CA GLU A 242 -15.46 -18.59 -9.77
C GLU A 242 -14.73 -18.75 -11.11
N ARG A 243 -13.74 -19.65 -11.16
CA ARG A 243 -13.15 -20.11 -12.43
C ARG A 243 -13.96 -21.28 -12.99
N ASP A 244 -14.25 -21.25 -14.28
CA ASP A 244 -14.90 -22.38 -14.95
C ASP A 244 -13.92 -23.55 -15.24
N ALA A 245 -14.42 -24.61 -15.85
CA ALA A 245 -13.63 -25.80 -16.21
C ALA A 245 -12.54 -25.53 -17.29
N ALA A 246 -12.59 -24.37 -17.97
CA ALA A 246 -11.53 -23.91 -18.86
C ALA A 246 -10.55 -22.93 -18.16
N GLY A 247 -10.77 -22.61 -16.88
CA GLY A 247 -9.96 -21.71 -16.08
C GLY A 247 -10.35 -20.22 -16.17
N VAL A 248 -11.39 -19.86 -16.93
CA VAL A 248 -11.81 -18.46 -17.11
C VAL A 248 -12.44 -17.96 -15.80
N LEU A 249 -11.91 -16.87 -15.24
CA LEU A 249 -12.50 -16.22 -14.06
C LEU A 249 -13.72 -15.41 -14.47
N HIS A 250 -14.90 -15.87 -14.06
CA HIS A 250 -16.17 -15.17 -14.29
C HIS A 250 -16.42 -14.13 -13.19
N PRO A 251 -17.15 -13.05 -13.48
CA PRO A 251 -17.65 -12.14 -12.45
C PRO A 251 -18.72 -12.80 -11.58
N ASN A 252 -18.94 -12.31 -10.36
CA ASN A 252 -20.09 -12.75 -9.54
C ASN A 252 -21.40 -12.07 -9.96
N ALA A 253 -22.53 -12.55 -9.42
CA ALA A 253 -23.88 -12.13 -9.79
C ALA A 253 -24.18 -10.62 -9.63
N ARG A 254 -23.33 -9.84 -8.96
CA ARG A 254 -23.43 -8.37 -8.88
C ARG A 254 -22.91 -7.66 -10.13
N PHE A 255 -22.21 -8.38 -10.99
CA PHE A 255 -21.61 -7.94 -12.25
C PHE A 255 -21.96 -8.90 -13.40
N PRO A 256 -23.26 -9.13 -13.69
CA PRO A 256 -23.73 -10.20 -14.57
C PRO A 256 -23.31 -10.03 -16.05
N ASP A 257 -22.93 -8.83 -16.46
CA ASP A 257 -22.27 -8.57 -17.74
C ASP A 257 -21.26 -7.42 -17.57
N MET A 258 -19.97 -7.78 -17.58
CA MET A 258 -18.86 -6.82 -17.52
C MET A 258 -18.67 -6.02 -18.81
N ARG A 259 -19.05 -6.59 -19.97
CA ARG A 259 -18.90 -5.94 -21.28
C ARG A 259 -19.97 -4.86 -21.46
N ALA A 260 -21.23 -5.16 -21.17
CA ALA A 260 -22.30 -4.17 -21.13
C ALA A 260 -22.19 -3.18 -19.95
N LEU A 261 -21.24 -3.39 -19.02
CA LEU A 261 -20.82 -2.38 -18.05
C LEU A 261 -19.73 -1.46 -18.64
N ALA A 262 -18.72 -2.02 -19.30
CA ALA A 262 -17.68 -1.26 -20.00
C ALA A 262 -18.29 -0.36 -21.09
N ASP A 263 -19.10 -0.92 -21.99
CA ASP A 263 -19.77 -0.20 -23.09
C ASP A 263 -20.56 1.02 -22.57
N TYR A 264 -21.22 0.89 -21.41
CA TYR A 264 -22.00 1.95 -20.76
C TYR A 264 -21.14 3.07 -20.15
N VAL A 265 -19.94 2.74 -19.66
CA VAL A 265 -18.95 3.69 -19.15
C VAL A 265 -18.24 4.38 -20.31
N HIS A 266 -17.89 3.65 -21.37
CA HIS A 266 -17.34 4.22 -22.61
C HIS A 266 -18.29 5.20 -23.28
N ALA A 267 -19.60 4.89 -23.33
CA ALA A 267 -20.64 5.77 -23.85
C ALA A 267 -20.77 7.12 -23.10
N ARG A 268 -20.14 7.27 -21.93
CA ARG A 268 -20.08 8.52 -21.14
C ARG A 268 -18.81 9.34 -21.38
N GLY A 269 -17.87 8.85 -22.18
CA GLY A 269 -16.52 9.42 -22.31
C GLY A 269 -15.62 9.09 -21.11
N LEU A 270 -15.90 7.99 -20.41
CA LEU A 270 -15.14 7.46 -19.27
C LEU A 270 -14.45 6.14 -19.66
N LYS A 271 -13.61 5.63 -18.75
CA LYS A 271 -12.83 4.40 -18.91
C LYS A 271 -13.10 3.46 -17.73
N LEU A 272 -13.27 2.16 -17.97
CA LEU A 272 -13.55 1.19 -16.91
C LEU A 272 -12.26 0.52 -16.43
N GLY A 273 -12.02 0.53 -15.12
CA GLY A 273 -10.91 -0.19 -14.50
C GLY A 273 -11.34 -1.42 -13.72
N LEU A 274 -10.42 -2.37 -13.56
CA LEU A 274 -10.61 -3.61 -12.82
C LEU A 274 -9.44 -3.84 -11.84
N TYR A 275 -9.58 -4.85 -10.99
CA TYR A 275 -8.64 -5.22 -9.94
C TYR A 275 -8.31 -6.71 -9.94
N SER A 276 -7.05 -7.06 -9.70
CA SER A 276 -6.63 -8.44 -9.38
C SER A 276 -5.31 -8.43 -8.56
N SER A 277 -4.78 -9.62 -8.27
CA SER A 277 -3.51 -9.86 -7.57
C SER A 277 -2.78 -11.03 -8.24
N PRO A 278 -1.44 -11.08 -8.28
CA PRO A 278 -0.69 -12.20 -8.86
C PRO A 278 -0.68 -13.44 -7.96
N GLY A 279 -1.14 -13.36 -6.71
CA GLY A 279 -1.31 -14.54 -5.86
C GLY A 279 -2.64 -15.28 -6.12
N PRO A 280 -2.82 -16.50 -5.57
CA PRO A 280 -4.07 -17.27 -5.69
C PRO A 280 -5.29 -16.51 -5.18
N LYS A 281 -5.06 -15.63 -4.19
CA LYS A 281 -6.09 -14.86 -3.48
C LYS A 281 -5.80 -13.36 -3.47
N THR A 282 -6.84 -12.56 -3.68
CA THR A 282 -6.80 -11.11 -3.51
C THR A 282 -6.77 -10.73 -2.02
N CYS A 283 -6.73 -9.43 -1.70
CA CYS A 283 -6.63 -8.99 -0.31
C CYS A 283 -7.90 -9.27 0.50
N ALA A 284 -9.09 -9.26 -0.11
CA ALA A 284 -10.34 -9.69 0.54
C ALA A 284 -10.66 -11.19 0.35
N GLY A 285 -9.78 -11.98 -0.29
CA GLY A 285 -9.91 -13.44 -0.40
C GLY A 285 -10.69 -13.98 -1.60
N TYR A 286 -10.99 -13.11 -2.57
CA TYR A 286 -11.48 -13.50 -3.88
C TYR A 286 -10.37 -14.15 -4.72
N ILE A 287 -10.72 -14.73 -5.88
CA ILE A 287 -9.75 -15.42 -6.75
C ILE A 287 -8.83 -14.38 -7.42
N GLY A 288 -7.51 -14.59 -7.32
CA GLY A 288 -6.48 -13.84 -8.05
C GLY A 288 -6.04 -14.54 -9.34
N SER A 289 -5.04 -13.97 -10.01
CA SER A 289 -4.60 -14.36 -11.36
C SER A 289 -3.47 -15.39 -11.40
N TYR A 290 -3.09 -15.98 -10.26
CA TYR A 290 -2.02 -16.99 -10.21
C TYR A 290 -2.29 -18.18 -11.13
N GLY A 291 -1.35 -18.48 -12.02
CA GLY A 291 -1.48 -19.55 -13.03
C GLY A 291 -2.34 -19.23 -14.25
N HIS A 292 -3.04 -18.09 -14.27
CA HIS A 292 -4.00 -17.71 -15.33
C HIS A 292 -3.76 -16.30 -15.92
N VAL A 293 -2.59 -15.69 -15.66
CA VAL A 293 -2.27 -14.28 -15.97
C VAL A 293 -2.61 -13.87 -17.40
N GLU A 294 -2.22 -14.68 -18.38
CA GLU A 294 -2.44 -14.44 -19.80
C GLU A 294 -3.92 -14.60 -20.21
N GLN A 295 -4.61 -15.58 -19.63
CA GLN A 295 -6.03 -15.86 -19.85
C GLN A 295 -6.92 -14.76 -19.26
N ASP A 296 -6.61 -14.32 -18.04
CA ASP A 296 -7.29 -13.24 -17.34
C ASP A 296 -7.14 -11.92 -18.11
N ALA A 297 -5.92 -11.56 -18.51
CA ALA A 297 -5.67 -10.35 -19.29
C ALA A 297 -6.45 -10.33 -20.62
N ALA A 298 -6.45 -11.45 -21.36
CA ALA A 298 -7.23 -11.58 -22.59
C ALA A 298 -8.75 -11.47 -22.35
N THR A 299 -9.24 -12.05 -21.25
CA THR A 299 -10.66 -11.96 -20.83
C THR A 299 -11.06 -10.52 -20.55
N TRP A 300 -10.26 -9.79 -19.78
CA TRP A 300 -10.52 -8.38 -19.45
C TRP A 300 -10.43 -7.45 -20.66
N ALA A 301 -9.53 -7.74 -21.60
CA ALA A 301 -9.47 -7.01 -22.87
C ALA A 301 -10.73 -7.25 -23.73
N GLY A 302 -11.26 -8.48 -23.73
CA GLY A 302 -12.53 -8.84 -24.38
C GLY A 302 -13.77 -8.19 -23.75
N TRP A 303 -13.76 -7.97 -22.44
CA TRP A 303 -14.77 -7.16 -21.74
C TRP A 303 -14.61 -5.65 -21.98
N GLY A 304 -13.46 -5.18 -22.46
CA GLY A 304 -13.21 -3.76 -22.72
C GLY A 304 -12.61 -2.97 -21.56
N ILE A 305 -11.94 -3.62 -20.61
CA ILE A 305 -11.24 -2.93 -19.51
C ILE A 305 -10.13 -1.99 -20.04
N ASP A 306 -9.97 -0.82 -19.42
CA ASP A 306 -9.00 0.23 -19.78
C ASP A 306 -7.88 0.40 -18.75
N TYR A 307 -8.01 -0.21 -17.57
CA TYR A 307 -7.13 0.02 -16.42
C TYR A 307 -7.12 -1.24 -15.53
N LEU A 308 -5.95 -1.63 -15.02
CA LEU A 308 -5.81 -2.69 -14.02
C LEU A 308 -5.03 -2.21 -12.80
N LYS A 309 -5.66 -2.21 -11.62
CA LYS A 309 -4.98 -2.23 -10.32
C LYS A 309 -4.53 -3.67 -10.05
N TYR A 310 -3.23 -3.87 -9.86
CA TYR A 310 -2.65 -5.20 -9.64
C TYR A 310 -1.92 -5.22 -8.31
N ASP A 311 -2.58 -5.82 -7.32
CA ASP A 311 -2.17 -5.87 -5.92
C ASP A 311 -1.03 -6.87 -5.68
N LEU A 312 -0.65 -7.10 -4.42
CA LEU A 312 0.32 -8.15 -4.07
C LEU A 312 -0.24 -9.20 -3.12
N CYS A 313 -0.96 -8.81 -2.05
CA CYS A 313 -1.80 -9.66 -1.21
C CYS A 313 -1.20 -11.05 -0.87
N SER A 314 -1.85 -12.15 -1.27
CA SER A 314 -1.36 -13.52 -1.02
C SER A 314 -0.04 -13.84 -1.76
N GLY A 315 0.26 -13.12 -2.83
CA GLY A 315 1.53 -13.17 -3.54
C GLY A 315 2.73 -12.72 -2.69
N GLU A 316 2.54 -12.05 -1.55
CA GLU A 316 3.65 -11.74 -0.62
C GLU A 316 4.32 -13.02 -0.07
N GLY A 317 3.54 -14.07 0.19
CA GLY A 317 4.06 -15.33 0.72
C GLY A 317 4.79 -16.18 -0.31
N ILE A 318 4.47 -16.01 -1.60
CA ILE A 318 4.97 -16.77 -2.74
C ILE A 318 6.16 -16.06 -3.39
N PHE A 319 5.98 -14.78 -3.76
CA PHE A 319 6.99 -13.94 -4.40
C PHE A 319 7.84 -13.26 -3.33
N ARG A 320 8.65 -14.08 -2.64
CA ARG A 320 9.40 -13.65 -1.44
C ARG A 320 10.61 -12.77 -1.78
N SER A 321 11.20 -12.91 -2.96
CA SER A 321 12.37 -12.13 -3.41
C SER A 321 12.00 -10.99 -4.37
N ALA A 322 12.85 -9.96 -4.44
CA ALA A 322 12.68 -8.83 -5.36
C ALA A 322 12.66 -9.27 -6.85
N ASP A 323 13.45 -10.27 -7.23
CA ASP A 323 13.44 -10.86 -8.57
C ASP A 323 12.09 -11.53 -8.88
N THR A 324 11.58 -12.38 -7.98
CA THR A 324 10.28 -13.06 -8.18
C THR A 324 9.10 -12.08 -8.24
N ARG A 325 9.09 -11.03 -7.40
CA ARG A 325 8.06 -9.97 -7.49
C ARG A 325 8.11 -9.23 -8.81
N ARG A 326 9.29 -8.81 -9.26
CA ARG A 326 9.47 -8.12 -10.55
C ARG A 326 8.96 -8.99 -11.71
N ARG A 327 9.29 -10.28 -11.74
CA ARG A 327 8.79 -11.20 -12.79
C ARG A 327 7.28 -11.38 -12.74
N ALA A 328 6.66 -11.48 -11.55
CA ALA A 328 5.21 -11.63 -11.42
C ALA A 328 4.45 -10.40 -11.93
N TYR A 329 4.96 -9.19 -11.67
CA TYR A 329 4.44 -7.95 -12.29
C TYR A 329 4.73 -7.89 -13.79
N GLN A 330 5.92 -8.30 -14.23
CA GLN A 330 6.28 -8.34 -15.64
C GLN A 330 5.41 -9.29 -16.45
N GLN A 331 5.04 -10.46 -15.91
CA GLN A 331 4.16 -11.42 -16.59
C GLN A 331 2.82 -10.78 -16.95
N MET A 332 2.20 -10.08 -16.00
CA MET A 332 0.94 -9.37 -16.26
C MET A 332 1.15 -8.14 -17.17
N GLY A 333 2.27 -7.41 -17.04
CA GLY A 333 2.63 -6.35 -17.99
C GLY A 333 2.84 -6.85 -19.43
N GLN A 334 3.40 -8.05 -19.61
CA GLN A 334 3.53 -8.75 -20.90
C GLN A 334 2.15 -9.19 -21.41
N ALA A 335 1.34 -9.83 -20.56
CA ALA A 335 0.02 -10.33 -20.89
C ALA A 335 -0.94 -9.21 -21.35
N LEU A 336 -1.05 -8.11 -20.59
CA LEU A 336 -1.88 -6.95 -20.96
C LEU A 336 -1.52 -6.41 -22.34
N ARG A 337 -0.22 -6.35 -22.67
CA ARG A 337 0.27 -5.87 -23.97
C ARG A 337 0.02 -6.87 -25.09
N ALA A 338 0.12 -8.17 -24.82
CA ALA A 338 -0.20 -9.21 -25.79
C ALA A 338 -1.67 -9.19 -26.25
N THR A 339 -2.59 -8.61 -25.46
CA THR A 339 -3.99 -8.40 -25.87
C THR A 339 -4.17 -7.36 -26.99
N GLY A 340 -3.18 -6.50 -27.23
CA GLY A 340 -3.29 -5.36 -28.14
C GLY A 340 -4.22 -4.21 -27.66
N ARG A 341 -4.97 -4.37 -26.56
CA ARG A 341 -5.83 -3.31 -26.01
C ARG A 341 -5.01 -2.38 -25.09
N PRO A 342 -5.02 -1.05 -25.31
CA PRO A 342 -4.31 -0.11 -24.43
C PRO A 342 -4.94 -0.04 -23.02
N MET A 343 -4.31 -0.70 -22.06
CA MET A 343 -4.69 -0.69 -20.64
C MET A 343 -3.65 0.04 -19.80
N VAL A 344 -4.08 0.84 -18.82
CA VAL A 344 -3.20 1.47 -17.82
C VAL A 344 -2.92 0.46 -16.70
N TYR A 345 -1.65 0.21 -16.41
CA TYR A 345 -1.21 -0.81 -15.46
C TYR A 345 -0.67 -0.20 -14.17
N SER A 346 -1.33 -0.49 -13.04
CA SER A 346 -1.17 0.18 -11.74
C SER A 346 -0.67 -0.82 -10.68
N LEU A 347 0.61 -0.69 -10.27
CA LEU A 347 1.33 -1.67 -9.45
C LEU A 347 1.12 -1.43 -7.94
N CYS A 348 0.23 -2.20 -7.32
CA CYS A 348 -0.10 -2.11 -5.90
C CYS A 348 0.71 -3.11 -5.04
N GLN A 349 2.01 -2.83 -4.87
CA GLN A 349 2.96 -3.61 -4.04
C GLN A 349 3.56 -2.81 -2.86
N TYR A 350 2.91 -1.70 -2.50
CA TYR A 350 3.18 -0.92 -1.29
C TYR A 350 4.63 -0.37 -1.13
N GLY A 351 5.32 -0.08 -2.24
CA GLY A 351 6.66 0.51 -2.26
C GLY A 351 7.83 -0.48 -2.20
N ARG A 352 7.56 -1.79 -2.18
CA ARG A 352 8.55 -2.86 -2.06
C ARG A 352 9.64 -2.78 -3.14
N ASP A 353 10.86 -3.17 -2.74
CA ASP A 353 12.05 -3.28 -3.60
C ASP A 353 12.40 -2.00 -4.39
N SER A 354 11.98 -0.83 -3.87
CA SER A 354 12.10 0.49 -4.49
C SER A 354 11.43 0.58 -5.88
N VAL A 355 10.11 0.35 -5.92
CA VAL A 355 9.33 0.20 -7.16
C VAL A 355 9.55 1.28 -8.23
N GLY A 356 9.78 2.55 -7.90
CA GLY A 356 10.01 3.58 -8.91
C GLY A 356 11.20 3.28 -9.84
N ARG A 357 12.21 2.56 -9.35
CA ARG A 357 13.38 2.13 -10.14
C ARG A 357 13.12 0.97 -11.11
N TRP A 358 11.97 0.29 -11.02
CA TRP A 358 11.67 -0.91 -11.84
C TRP A 358 10.24 -1.00 -12.38
N GLY A 359 9.29 -0.21 -11.86
CA GLY A 359 7.88 -0.28 -12.22
C GLY A 359 7.63 -0.04 -13.71
N ARG A 360 8.31 0.96 -14.30
CA ARG A 360 8.31 1.20 -15.75
C ARG A 360 8.84 0.00 -16.55
N GLU A 361 9.88 -0.66 -16.05
CA GLU A 361 10.56 -1.76 -16.76
C GLU A 361 9.67 -2.98 -16.94
N VAL A 362 8.70 -3.17 -16.05
CA VAL A 362 7.70 -4.24 -16.11
C VAL A 362 6.39 -3.79 -16.78
N GLY A 363 6.39 -2.63 -17.46
CA GLY A 363 5.22 -2.07 -18.16
C GLY A 363 4.24 -1.29 -17.25
N GLY A 364 4.64 -0.95 -16.03
CA GLY A 364 3.85 -0.19 -15.07
C GLY A 364 3.80 1.31 -15.39
N HIS A 365 2.59 1.86 -15.34
CA HIS A 365 2.28 3.26 -15.63
C HIS A 365 2.15 4.12 -14.36
N LEU A 366 1.94 3.47 -13.23
CA LEU A 366 1.94 4.03 -11.89
C LEU A 366 2.16 2.91 -10.87
N TRP A 367 2.66 3.26 -9.68
CA TRP A 367 3.02 2.28 -8.66
C TRP A 367 2.86 2.83 -7.24
N ARG A 368 2.15 2.07 -6.40
CA ARG A 368 1.95 2.41 -4.98
C ARG A 368 3.29 2.52 -4.28
N THR A 369 3.58 3.68 -3.70
CA THR A 369 4.84 3.95 -2.97
C THR A 369 4.77 3.57 -1.50
N THR A 370 3.57 3.39 -0.96
CA THR A 370 3.31 3.15 0.47
C THR A 370 2.28 2.05 0.71
N GLY A 371 2.21 1.58 1.95
CA GLY A 371 0.95 1.07 2.50
C GLY A 371 -0.18 2.11 2.46
N ASP A 372 -1.38 1.65 2.70
CA ASP A 372 -2.62 2.30 2.32
C ASP A 372 -2.90 3.60 3.09
N ILE A 373 -3.64 4.50 2.46
CA ILE A 373 -4.13 5.74 3.09
C ILE A 373 -5.35 5.45 3.97
N GLU A 374 -5.58 6.35 4.92
CA GLU A 374 -6.75 6.37 5.79
C GLU A 374 -7.20 7.84 5.90
N ASP A 375 -8.52 8.09 6.03
CA ASP A 375 -9.11 9.44 6.10
C ASP A 375 -8.87 10.15 7.44
N HIS A 376 -7.60 10.38 7.77
CA HIS A 376 -7.15 11.28 8.83
C HIS A 376 -5.81 11.91 8.49
N TYR A 377 -5.59 13.12 9.01
CA TYR A 377 -4.43 13.94 8.65
C TYR A 377 -3.09 13.25 8.88
N ALA A 378 -2.96 12.41 9.92
CA ALA A 378 -1.71 11.73 10.22
C ALA A 378 -1.34 10.65 9.19
N SER A 379 -2.32 9.92 8.63
CA SER A 379 -2.05 8.96 7.56
C SER A 379 -1.71 9.66 6.24
N MET A 380 -2.52 10.63 5.84
CA MET A 380 -2.31 11.45 4.63
C MET A 380 -0.94 12.17 4.67
N ALA A 381 -0.59 12.80 5.79
CA ALA A 381 0.67 13.53 5.92
C ALA A 381 1.90 12.60 5.89
N ARG A 382 1.85 11.45 6.59
CA ARG A 382 2.89 10.42 6.57
C ARG A 382 3.16 9.93 5.15
N ILE A 383 2.09 9.68 4.38
CA ILE A 383 2.21 9.17 3.01
C ILE A 383 2.73 10.27 2.08
N GLY A 384 2.04 11.41 2.01
CA GLY A 384 2.34 12.46 1.04
C GLY A 384 3.65 13.21 1.27
N PHE A 385 3.95 13.62 2.51
CA PHE A 385 5.12 14.46 2.82
C PHE A 385 6.41 13.67 3.07
N ASP A 386 6.28 12.44 3.56
CA ASP A 386 7.39 11.68 4.15
C ASP A 386 7.66 10.32 3.47
N SER A 387 6.76 9.83 2.60
CA SER A 387 6.87 8.49 1.99
C SER A 387 6.49 8.40 0.50
N ASN A 388 6.27 9.53 -0.19
CA ASN A 388 5.79 9.57 -1.59
C ASN A 388 6.88 9.29 -2.66
N GLY A 389 7.59 8.18 -2.50
CA GLY A 389 8.58 7.68 -3.47
C GLY A 389 9.79 8.59 -3.70
N ASN A 390 10.51 8.32 -4.80
CA ASN A 390 11.59 9.17 -5.29
C ASN A 390 11.08 10.05 -6.46
N PRO A 391 11.10 11.39 -6.35
CA PRO A 391 10.67 12.30 -7.43
C PRO A 391 11.44 12.20 -8.75
N ASP A 392 12.60 11.53 -8.81
CA ASP A 392 13.33 11.27 -10.06
C ASP A 392 12.83 10.03 -10.82
N ASP A 393 12.08 9.14 -10.16
CA ASP A 393 11.52 7.93 -10.79
C ASP A 393 10.20 8.26 -11.56
N ALA A 394 9.53 9.35 -11.15
CA ALA A 394 8.24 9.80 -11.67
C ALA A 394 8.35 10.72 -12.90
N GLY A 395 7.34 10.67 -13.77
CA GLY A 395 7.28 11.42 -15.03
C GLY A 395 6.36 10.76 -16.07
N PRO A 396 6.19 11.34 -17.27
CA PRO A 396 5.28 10.83 -18.30
C PRO A 396 5.36 9.32 -18.50
N GLY A 397 4.21 8.63 -18.41
CA GLY A 397 4.11 7.18 -18.51
C GLY A 397 4.64 6.39 -17.30
N GLY A 398 4.69 6.98 -16.10
CA GLY A 398 5.16 6.29 -14.90
C GLY A 398 5.14 7.18 -13.65
N TRP A 399 4.17 6.97 -12.76
CA TRP A 399 3.90 7.87 -11.63
C TRP A 399 4.07 7.19 -10.27
N ASN A 400 4.68 7.91 -9.32
CA ASN A 400 4.59 7.55 -7.90
C ASN A 400 3.13 7.70 -7.46
N ASP A 401 2.55 6.64 -6.91
CA ASP A 401 1.18 6.59 -6.42
C ASP A 401 1.16 6.60 -4.87
N PRO A 402 0.92 7.75 -4.24
CA PRO A 402 0.67 7.88 -2.80
C PRO A 402 -0.75 7.46 -2.38
N ASP A 403 -1.45 6.64 -3.18
CA ASP A 403 -2.80 6.14 -2.93
C ASP A 403 -3.92 7.19 -3.09
N MET A 404 -5.17 6.74 -2.91
CA MET A 404 -6.40 7.47 -3.24
C MET A 404 -6.58 8.82 -2.50
N LEU A 405 -7.40 9.68 -3.09
CA LEU A 405 -7.88 10.92 -2.51
C LEU A 405 -9.10 10.65 -1.60
N GLU A 406 -8.91 10.79 -0.29
CA GLU A 406 -9.96 10.64 0.75
C GLU A 406 -10.98 11.80 0.78
N ILE A 407 -10.94 12.68 -0.21
CA ILE A 407 -11.54 14.01 -0.16
C ILE A 407 -13.07 13.95 -0.05
N GLY A 408 -13.56 14.22 1.17
CA GLY A 408 -14.99 14.19 1.51
C GLY A 408 -15.52 12.88 2.08
N ASN A 409 -14.65 11.96 2.52
CA ASN A 409 -15.09 10.76 3.27
C ASN A 409 -15.52 11.07 4.72
N GLY A 410 -15.02 12.16 5.32
CA GLY A 410 -15.55 12.82 6.53
C GLY A 410 -14.62 12.88 7.74
N GLY A 411 -13.46 12.21 7.72
CA GLY A 411 -12.50 12.16 8.83
C GLY A 411 -11.45 13.28 8.87
N MET A 412 -11.32 14.06 7.79
CA MET A 412 -10.48 15.28 7.73
C MET A 412 -11.32 16.56 7.54
N GLN A 413 -10.74 17.70 7.94
CA GLN A 413 -11.32 19.04 7.75
C GLN A 413 -11.15 19.54 6.30
N GLU A 414 -11.93 20.54 5.87
CA GLU A 414 -11.82 21.11 4.51
C GLU A 414 -10.39 21.60 4.19
N GLU A 415 -9.72 22.21 5.18
CA GLU A 415 -8.35 22.71 5.05
C GLU A 415 -7.32 21.57 4.92
N GLU A 416 -7.56 20.44 5.59
CA GLU A 416 -6.73 19.23 5.51
C GLU A 416 -6.92 18.52 4.15
N TYR A 417 -8.15 18.45 3.65
CA TYR A 417 -8.43 18.00 2.27
C TYR A 417 -7.83 18.93 1.21
N ARG A 418 -7.75 20.24 1.48
CA ARG A 418 -7.08 21.20 0.60
C ARG A 418 -5.56 20.96 0.56
N THR A 419 -4.96 20.66 1.71
CA THR A 419 -3.56 20.19 1.83
C THR A 419 -3.34 18.89 1.05
N HIS A 420 -4.19 17.88 1.25
CA HIS A 420 -4.15 16.59 0.56
C HIS A 420 -4.14 16.77 -0.97
N MET A 421 -5.13 17.48 -1.53
CA MET A 421 -5.22 17.76 -2.97
C MET A 421 -4.01 18.53 -3.50
N SER A 422 -3.54 19.54 -2.75
CA SER A 422 -2.40 20.36 -3.17
C SER A 422 -1.10 19.58 -3.22
N LEU A 423 -0.90 18.66 -2.26
CA LEU A 423 0.29 17.82 -2.17
C LEU A 423 0.31 16.74 -3.25
N TRP A 424 -0.83 16.12 -3.55
CA TRP A 424 -0.96 15.17 -4.66
C TRP A 424 -0.71 15.88 -6.01
N ALA A 425 -1.35 17.03 -6.25
CA ALA A 425 -1.16 17.81 -7.48
C ALA A 425 0.27 18.34 -7.66
N LEU A 426 0.93 18.78 -6.57
CA LEU A 426 2.35 19.12 -6.61
C LEU A 426 3.22 17.89 -6.90
N SER A 427 2.82 16.72 -6.41
CA SER A 427 3.55 15.48 -6.62
C SER A 427 3.41 14.87 -8.01
N ALA A 428 2.49 15.37 -8.86
CA ALA A 428 2.08 14.67 -10.09
C ALA A 428 1.58 13.24 -9.77
N ALA A 429 0.76 13.13 -8.72
CA ALA A 429 0.20 11.87 -8.24
C ALA A 429 -1.09 11.52 -8.99
N PRO A 430 -1.43 10.23 -9.16
CA PRO A 430 -2.74 9.81 -9.64
C PRO A 430 -3.86 10.42 -8.78
N LEU A 431 -4.82 11.10 -9.42
CA LEU A 431 -5.94 11.74 -8.72
C LEU A 431 -7.16 10.81 -8.74
N LEU A 432 -7.08 9.73 -7.96
CA LEU A 432 -8.13 8.71 -7.84
C LEU A 432 -9.01 8.99 -6.62
N LEU A 433 -10.26 9.39 -6.84
CA LEU A 433 -11.24 9.68 -5.78
C LEU A 433 -11.71 8.41 -5.08
N GLY A 434 -11.73 8.40 -3.74
CA GLY A 434 -12.17 7.25 -2.91
C GLY A 434 -13.53 7.42 -2.21
N ASN A 435 -14.39 8.33 -2.69
CA ASN A 435 -15.60 8.80 -1.99
C ASN A 435 -16.92 8.45 -2.71
N ASP A 436 -18.07 8.71 -2.08
CA ASP A 436 -19.38 8.58 -2.77
C ASP A 436 -19.70 9.84 -3.58
N LEU A 437 -19.47 9.78 -4.90
CA LEU A 437 -19.71 10.90 -5.80
C LEU A 437 -21.17 11.36 -5.84
N ARG A 438 -22.13 10.51 -5.42
CA ARG A 438 -23.57 10.81 -5.39
C ARG A 438 -23.96 11.68 -4.20
N ALA A 439 -23.09 11.78 -3.18
CA ALA A 439 -23.35 12.47 -1.91
C ALA A 439 -22.36 13.61 -1.60
N MET A 440 -21.54 14.01 -2.58
CA MET A 440 -20.55 15.08 -2.39
C MET A 440 -21.19 16.42 -1.99
N SER A 441 -20.58 17.10 -1.01
CA SER A 441 -20.94 18.49 -0.72
C SER A 441 -20.52 19.45 -1.85
N PRO A 442 -21.17 20.61 -2.00
CA PRO A 442 -20.70 21.66 -2.90
C PRO A 442 -19.29 22.18 -2.59
N ALA A 443 -18.79 22.03 -1.36
CA ALA A 443 -17.41 22.37 -1.00
C ALA A 443 -16.43 21.33 -1.56
N THR A 444 -16.71 20.04 -1.33
CA THR A 444 -15.98 18.90 -1.91
C THR A 444 -15.88 19.03 -3.42
N LEU A 445 -16.99 19.31 -4.11
CA LEU A 445 -17.03 19.42 -5.57
C LEU A 445 -16.24 20.64 -6.09
N ARG A 446 -16.29 21.79 -5.42
CA ARG A 446 -15.46 22.96 -5.77
C ARG A 446 -13.96 22.67 -5.62
N LEU A 447 -13.59 21.95 -4.56
CA LEU A 447 -12.20 21.58 -4.28
C LEU A 447 -11.66 20.69 -5.41
N LEU A 448 -12.39 19.63 -5.75
CA LEU A 448 -11.99 18.65 -6.77
C LEU A 448 -12.03 19.19 -8.20
N ARG A 449 -12.91 20.16 -8.52
CA ARG A 449 -13.01 20.75 -9.87
C ARG A 449 -12.09 21.96 -10.11
N ASN A 450 -11.22 22.34 -9.16
CA ASN A 450 -10.39 23.55 -9.30
C ASN A 450 -9.34 23.42 -10.43
N GLN A 451 -9.66 24.00 -11.58
CA GLN A 451 -8.85 23.92 -12.81
C GLN A 451 -7.43 24.49 -12.63
N ASP A 452 -7.24 25.52 -11.79
CA ASP A 452 -5.91 26.08 -11.53
C ASP A 452 -4.98 25.06 -10.82
N VAL A 453 -5.56 24.16 -10.00
CA VAL A 453 -4.84 23.14 -9.23
C VAL A 453 -4.65 21.87 -10.04
N LEU A 454 -5.68 21.46 -10.79
CA LEU A 454 -5.58 20.34 -11.73
C LEU A 454 -4.57 20.60 -12.84
N ALA A 455 -4.43 21.85 -13.29
CA ALA A 455 -3.39 22.28 -14.23
C ALA A 455 -1.97 22.33 -13.60
N ILE A 456 -1.82 22.18 -12.28
CA ILE A 456 -0.51 21.89 -11.67
C ILE A 456 -0.22 20.41 -11.81
N ASP A 457 -1.18 19.54 -11.47
CA ASP A 457 -1.03 18.08 -11.56
C ASP A 457 -0.69 17.62 -12.98
N GLN A 458 -1.58 17.98 -13.92
CA GLN A 458 -1.57 17.58 -15.33
C GLN A 458 -0.59 18.41 -16.19
N ASP A 459 0.39 19.10 -15.60
CA ASP A 459 1.40 19.85 -16.36
C ASP A 459 2.27 18.89 -17.21
N PRO A 460 2.45 19.16 -18.53
CA PRO A 460 3.09 18.22 -19.44
C PRO A 460 4.61 18.06 -19.24
N LEU A 461 5.25 18.88 -18.39
CA LEU A 461 6.62 18.61 -17.95
C LEU A 461 6.69 17.39 -17.01
N GLY A 462 5.57 17.03 -16.36
CA GLY A 462 5.40 15.80 -15.59
C GLY A 462 6.35 15.63 -14.40
N ARG A 463 6.98 16.70 -13.90
CA ARG A 463 7.91 16.61 -12.78
C ARG A 463 7.18 16.48 -11.46
N GLN A 464 7.48 15.46 -10.66
CA GLN A 464 7.09 15.43 -9.25
C GLN A 464 7.79 16.57 -8.50
N GLY A 465 7.00 17.39 -7.79
CA GLY A 465 7.49 18.47 -6.95
C GLY A 465 8.23 17.97 -5.71
N ARG A 466 9.03 18.83 -5.10
CA ARG A 466 9.92 18.46 -3.98
C ARG A 466 9.86 19.48 -2.85
N ALA A 467 10.00 19.01 -1.61
CA ALA A 467 10.30 19.86 -0.46
C ALA A 467 11.64 20.58 -0.68
N VAL A 468 11.62 21.91 -0.75
CA VAL A 468 12.82 22.77 -0.86
C VAL A 468 13.27 23.27 0.51
N ARG A 469 12.35 23.34 1.48
CA ARG A 469 12.60 23.80 2.84
C ARG A 469 11.62 23.12 3.80
N LYS A 470 12.13 22.44 4.83
CA LYS A 470 11.36 21.93 5.97
C LYS A 470 11.93 22.54 7.25
N ALA A 471 11.12 23.24 8.05
CA ALA A 471 11.53 23.87 9.32
C ALA A 471 10.33 24.10 10.26
N ASP A 472 10.45 23.74 11.54
CA ASP A 472 9.43 23.94 12.58
C ASP A 472 8.01 23.46 12.24
N GLY A 473 7.86 22.42 11.41
CA GLY A 473 6.56 21.96 10.90
C GLY A 473 5.98 22.80 9.75
N ILE A 474 6.70 23.78 9.22
CA ILE A 474 6.44 24.39 7.92
C ILE A 474 7.20 23.62 6.84
N GLU A 475 6.55 23.39 5.71
CA GLU A 475 7.20 22.86 4.51
C GLU A 475 6.88 23.71 3.28
N LEU A 476 7.89 24.05 2.49
CA LEU A 476 7.72 24.62 1.15
C LEU A 476 8.07 23.57 0.11
N TRP A 477 7.18 23.37 -0.85
CA TRP A 477 7.33 22.40 -1.94
C TRP A 477 7.25 23.10 -3.29
N SER A 478 8.24 22.85 -4.16
CA SER A 478 8.39 23.48 -5.47
C SER A 478 8.20 22.47 -6.60
N LYS A 479 7.42 22.84 -7.63
CA LYS A 479 7.21 22.08 -8.88
C LYS A 479 7.38 23.04 -10.07
N PRO A 480 8.49 22.95 -10.83
CA PRO A 480 8.63 23.63 -12.12
C PRO A 480 7.57 23.15 -13.11
N LEU A 481 7.06 24.06 -13.94
CA LEU A 481 5.97 23.82 -14.91
C LEU A 481 6.45 24.07 -16.35
N ALA A 482 5.78 23.47 -17.32
CA ALA A 482 6.18 23.53 -18.74
C ALA A 482 6.20 24.95 -19.33
N ASP A 483 5.38 25.88 -18.82
CA ASP A 483 5.33 27.28 -19.28
C ASP A 483 6.31 28.22 -18.55
N GLY A 484 7.31 27.68 -17.85
CA GLY A 484 8.31 28.46 -17.10
C GLY A 484 7.80 29.06 -15.78
N ARG A 485 6.56 28.75 -15.39
CA ARG A 485 6.07 28.97 -14.01
C ARG A 485 6.70 27.98 -13.04
N VAL A 486 6.57 28.30 -11.76
CA VAL A 486 6.80 27.38 -10.65
C VAL A 486 5.56 27.36 -9.78
N ALA A 487 5.03 26.16 -9.48
CA ALA A 487 4.04 26.00 -8.42
C ALA A 487 4.77 25.84 -7.07
N LEU A 488 4.39 26.66 -6.09
CA LEU A 488 4.94 26.64 -4.74
C LEU A 488 3.82 26.36 -3.73
N GLY A 489 3.84 25.18 -3.10
CA GLY A 489 2.99 24.85 -1.97
C GLY A 489 3.62 25.32 -0.67
N VAL A 490 2.98 26.23 0.03
CA VAL A 490 3.38 26.69 1.36
C VAL A 490 2.51 25.98 2.40
N PHE A 491 3.03 24.93 3.01
CA PHE A 491 2.31 24.04 3.92
C PHE A 491 2.64 24.32 5.39
N ASN A 492 1.65 24.14 6.26
CA ASN A 492 1.81 24.22 7.71
C ASN A 492 1.29 22.93 8.36
N ARG A 493 2.21 22.03 8.75
CA ARG A 493 1.90 20.78 9.46
C ARG A 493 1.63 20.99 10.96
N GLY A 494 1.63 22.23 11.44
CA GLY A 494 1.33 22.59 12.82
C GLY A 494 -0.16 22.85 13.09
N THR A 495 -0.56 22.69 14.35
CA THR A 495 -1.95 22.83 14.85
C THR A 495 -2.40 24.28 15.06
N GLN A 496 -1.59 25.28 14.70
CA GLN A 496 -1.91 26.70 14.78
C GLN A 496 -1.58 27.39 13.46
N ALA A 497 -2.40 28.37 13.06
CA ALA A 497 -2.14 29.17 11.86
C ALA A 497 -0.87 30.04 12.03
N ARG A 498 -0.04 30.12 10.99
CA ARG A 498 1.26 30.81 10.98
C ARG A 498 1.41 31.68 9.75
N ASP A 499 2.15 32.77 9.88
CA ASP A 499 2.64 33.55 8.75
C ASP A 499 3.96 32.95 8.27
N VAL A 500 4.04 32.63 6.98
CA VAL A 500 5.17 31.93 6.37
C VAL A 500 5.74 32.76 5.24
N THR A 501 7.03 33.11 5.36
CA THR A 501 7.78 33.81 4.32
C THR A 501 8.29 32.84 3.25
N PHE A 502 8.34 33.31 2.01
CA PHE A 502 8.90 32.60 0.86
C PHE A 502 9.74 33.55 -0.02
N THR A 503 10.73 32.98 -0.69
CA THR A 503 11.77 33.69 -1.45
C THR A 503 11.78 33.23 -2.92
N PRO A 504 12.43 33.99 -3.83
CA PRO A 504 12.74 33.49 -5.17
C PRO A 504 13.52 32.18 -5.16
N ALA A 505 14.45 32.01 -4.20
CA ALA A 505 15.24 30.79 -4.05
C ALA A 505 14.41 29.54 -3.69
N ASP A 506 13.35 29.67 -2.87
CA ASP A 506 12.41 28.56 -2.63
C ASP A 506 11.71 28.10 -3.93
N ALA A 507 11.56 29.00 -4.90
CA ALA A 507 11.01 28.69 -6.22
C ALA A 507 12.07 28.23 -7.24
N GLY A 508 13.37 28.33 -6.92
CA GLY A 508 14.45 28.16 -7.90
C GLY A 508 14.53 29.31 -8.93
N LEU A 509 13.98 30.48 -8.61
CA LEU A 509 13.92 31.66 -9.48
C LEU A 509 14.87 32.77 -8.99
N ALA A 510 15.38 33.60 -9.90
CA ALA A 510 16.20 34.77 -9.54
C ALA A 510 15.35 35.93 -8.98
N HIS A 511 14.12 36.10 -9.49
CA HIS A 511 13.13 37.06 -9.01
C HIS A 511 11.72 36.47 -9.12
N ILE A 512 10.70 37.20 -8.64
CA ILE A 512 9.28 36.82 -8.78
C ILE A 512 8.49 38.10 -9.11
N ALA A 513 8.10 38.28 -10.36
CA ALA A 513 7.28 39.39 -10.85
C ALA A 513 5.78 39.15 -10.63
N GLN A 514 5.31 37.90 -10.61
CA GLN A 514 3.89 37.58 -10.40
C GLN A 514 3.68 36.45 -9.40
N VAL A 515 2.68 36.64 -8.54
CA VAL A 515 2.20 35.66 -7.54
C VAL A 515 0.70 35.48 -7.74
N ARG A 516 0.23 34.24 -7.90
CA ARG A 516 -1.21 33.90 -7.97
C ARG A 516 -1.54 32.82 -6.96
N ASP A 517 -2.55 33.08 -6.13
CA ASP A 517 -3.14 32.11 -5.21
C ASP A 517 -4.15 31.24 -5.97
N LEU A 518 -3.88 29.94 -6.07
CA LEU A 518 -4.65 29.01 -6.90
C LEU A 518 -5.93 28.51 -6.23
N TRP A 519 -6.03 28.61 -4.89
CA TRP A 519 -7.26 28.28 -4.17
C TRP A 519 -8.21 29.46 -4.06
N ARG A 520 -7.69 30.69 -4.02
CA ARG A 520 -8.48 31.93 -4.07
C ARG A 520 -8.65 32.48 -5.50
N GLY A 521 -8.11 31.79 -6.52
CA GLY A 521 -8.21 32.13 -7.95
C GLY A 521 -7.58 33.47 -8.37
N ARG A 522 -6.87 34.16 -7.48
CA ARG A 522 -6.54 35.60 -7.60
C ARG A 522 -5.05 35.88 -7.62
N ARG A 523 -4.64 36.94 -8.32
CA ARG A 523 -3.29 37.50 -8.20
C ARG A 523 -3.11 38.16 -6.83
N LEU A 524 -1.92 38.04 -6.26
CA LEU A 524 -1.49 38.77 -5.07
C LEU A 524 -0.59 39.95 -5.52
N GLY A 525 -0.10 40.75 -4.57
CA GLY A 525 0.84 41.83 -4.90
C GLY A 525 2.16 41.27 -5.44
N PRO A 526 2.83 41.93 -6.40
CA PRO A 526 4.11 41.46 -6.93
C PRO A 526 5.20 41.39 -5.85
N SER A 527 5.08 42.23 -4.81
CA SER A 527 5.93 42.25 -3.61
C SER A 527 5.50 41.27 -2.51
N THR A 528 4.42 40.49 -2.67
CA THR A 528 4.00 39.52 -1.65
C THR A 528 5.05 38.42 -1.49
N ARG A 529 5.65 38.32 -0.29
CA ARG A 529 6.66 37.32 0.11
C ARG A 529 6.33 36.65 1.45
N SER A 530 5.12 36.86 1.96
CA SER A 530 4.60 36.20 3.17
C SER A 530 3.12 35.86 2.99
N VAL A 531 2.69 34.72 3.52
CA VAL A 531 1.30 34.26 3.48
C VAL A 531 0.88 33.66 4.83
N ARG A 532 -0.33 34.00 5.28
CA ARG A 532 -0.98 33.38 6.45
C ARG A 532 -1.52 32.01 6.04
N VAL A 533 -0.92 30.94 6.56
CA VAL A 533 -1.32 29.55 6.35
C VAL A 533 -2.09 29.05 7.58
N ALA A 534 -3.22 28.37 7.36
CA ALA A 534 -4.04 27.81 8.43
C ALA A 534 -3.36 26.62 9.13
N ALA A 535 -3.91 26.17 10.27
CA ALA A 535 -3.47 24.92 10.90
C ALA A 535 -3.71 23.74 9.95
N HIS A 536 -2.74 22.84 9.83
CA HIS A 536 -2.72 21.71 8.87
C HIS A 536 -2.93 22.10 7.38
N GLY A 537 -2.88 23.40 7.07
CA GLY A 537 -3.33 23.97 5.79
C GLY A 537 -2.24 24.29 4.80
N VAL A 538 -2.68 24.84 3.66
CA VAL A 538 -1.82 25.15 2.51
C VAL A 538 -2.22 26.48 1.85
N VAL A 539 -1.21 27.24 1.43
CA VAL A 539 -1.37 28.26 0.39
C VAL A 539 -0.59 27.80 -0.84
N LEU A 540 -1.32 27.40 -1.88
CA LEU A 540 -0.75 26.94 -3.15
C LEU A 540 -0.66 28.13 -4.11
N LEU A 541 0.56 28.45 -4.53
CA LEU A 541 0.88 29.59 -5.37
C LEU A 541 1.36 29.12 -6.75
N ALA A 542 0.99 29.83 -7.81
CA ALA A 542 1.78 29.86 -9.03
C ALA A 542 2.62 31.15 -9.06
N LEU A 543 3.90 30.97 -9.33
CA LEU A 543 4.91 32.03 -9.41
C LEU A 543 5.39 32.15 -10.85
N ARG A 544 5.65 33.38 -11.30
CA ARG A 544 6.45 33.65 -12.51
C ARG A 544 7.69 34.45 -12.13
N PRO A 545 8.84 34.20 -12.78
CA PRO A 545 9.97 35.12 -12.73
C PRO A 545 9.50 36.53 -13.09
#